data_AF-A0A2V6TB75-F1
#
_entry.id   AF-A0A2V6TB75-F1
#
_cell.length_a   1.000
_cell.length_b   1.000
_cell.length_c   1.000
_cell.angle_alpha   90.00
_cell.angle_beta   90.00
_cell.angle_gamma   90.00
#
_symmetry.space_group_name_H-M   'P 1'
#
loop_
_entity.id
_entity.type
_entity.pdbx_description
1 polymer ?
#
loop_
_entity_poly.entity_id
_entity_poly.type
_entity_poly.pdbx_seq_one_letter_code
_entity_poly.pdbx_strand_id
1 'polypeptide(L)'
;MIVLLAGLAASCGRDTPAGPSPNASTAAGITQRVSASTHAEVSGCQYGPTGIPGRRTRTFADVLLVTETTTTRQHGRHGAVFDTSTATRTERLSSSLVSDVCDRI
;
A
#
# COMPACT_ATOMS: atom_id res chain seq x y z
N MET A 1 -12.36 8.21 -8.49
CA MET A 1 -10.92 8.52 -8.49
C MET A 1 -10.78 9.95 -8.01
N ILE A 2 -10.36 10.15 -6.77
CA ILE A 2 -10.18 11.50 -6.21
C ILE A 2 -8.71 11.85 -6.43
N VAL A 3 -8.44 12.86 -7.24
CA VAL A 3 -7.08 13.40 -7.44
C VAL A 3 -6.95 14.59 -6.50
N LEU A 4 -6.35 14.38 -5.32
CA LEU A 4 -5.93 15.49 -4.47
C LEU A 4 -4.56 15.99 -4.96
N LEU A 5 -4.54 17.14 -5.64
CA LEU A 5 -3.31 17.93 -5.81
C LEU A 5 -3.04 18.68 -4.50
N ALA A 6 -2.15 18.15 -3.66
CA ALA A 6 -1.72 18.82 -2.43
C ALA A 6 -0.36 19.51 -2.62
N GLY A 7 -0.40 20.85 -2.55
CA GLY A 7 0.58 21.80 -2.00
C GLY A 7 2.09 21.60 -2.20
N LEU A 8 2.72 22.56 -2.91
CA LEU A 8 4.17 22.78 -2.88
C LEU A 8 4.60 23.24 -1.46
N ALA A 9 5.30 22.39 -0.72
CA ALA A 9 6.02 22.79 0.49
C ALA A 9 7.42 23.30 0.11
N ALA A 10 7.60 24.61 0.07
CA ALA A 10 8.92 25.24 0.01
C ALA A 10 9.43 25.44 1.45
N SER A 11 10.25 24.53 1.96
CA SER A 11 10.94 24.72 3.25
C SER A 11 12.36 25.23 3.02
N CYS A 12 12.60 26.49 3.39
CA CYS A 12 13.94 27.08 3.49
C CYS A 12 14.54 26.76 4.87
N GLY A 13 15.74 26.19 4.93
CA GLY A 13 16.52 26.02 6.17
C GLY A 13 17.89 25.38 5.92
N ARG A 14 18.96 26.12 6.19
CA ARG A 14 20.38 25.71 6.08
C ARG A 14 20.74 24.69 7.16
N ASP A 15 21.38 23.57 6.78
CA ASP A 15 22.77 23.21 7.11
C ASP A 15 23.11 21.80 6.59
N THR A 16 24.29 21.68 5.99
CA THR A 16 24.71 20.69 4.97
C THR A 16 25.00 19.26 5.50
N PRO A 17 24.67 18.23 4.72
CA PRO A 17 25.72 17.45 4.03
C PRO A 17 25.38 17.22 2.55
N ALA A 18 26.32 17.53 1.64
CA ALA A 18 26.20 17.43 0.17
C ALA A 18 24.77 17.74 -0.37
N GLY A 19 24.37 19.02 -0.27
CA GLY A 19 23.00 19.45 -0.56
C GLY A 19 22.55 19.18 -2.00
N PRO A 20 21.23 19.02 -2.24
CA PRO A 20 20.69 18.82 -3.57
C PRO A 20 21.11 19.97 -4.47
N SER A 21 21.46 19.65 -5.73
CA SER A 21 21.82 20.65 -6.74
C SER A 21 20.89 21.87 -6.63
N PRO A 22 21.42 23.10 -6.59
CA PRO A 22 20.61 24.33 -6.45
C PRO A 22 19.60 24.49 -7.61
N ASN A 23 19.74 23.66 -8.64
CA ASN A 23 18.86 23.55 -9.79
C ASN A 23 18.15 22.19 -9.82
N ALA A 24 17.72 21.61 -8.69
CA ALA A 24 16.87 20.42 -8.68
C ALA A 24 15.53 20.76 -8.02
N SER A 25 14.42 20.45 -8.69
CA SER A 25 13.09 20.48 -8.09
C SER A 25 12.54 19.06 -7.96
N THR A 26 11.75 18.84 -6.91
CA THR A 26 11.10 17.57 -6.63
C THR A 26 9.58 17.78 -6.72
N ALA A 27 8.90 16.94 -7.50
CA ALA A 27 7.45 16.88 -7.53
C ALA A 27 6.99 15.50 -7.04
N ALA A 28 5.86 15.48 -6.33
CA ALA A 28 5.25 14.24 -5.86
C ALA A 28 3.79 14.19 -6.32
N GLY A 29 3.41 13.09 -6.96
CA GLY A 29 2.03 12.76 -7.31
C GLY A 29 1.54 11.59 -6.46
N ILE A 30 0.33 11.70 -5.92
CA ILE A 30 -0.30 10.64 -5.13
C ILE A 30 -1.54 10.15 -5.87
N THR A 31 -1.62 8.86 -6.10
CA THR A 31 -2.81 8.19 -6.65
C THR A 31 -3.33 7.19 -5.64
N GLN A 32 -4.63 7.18 -5.43
CA GLN A 32 -5.30 6.23 -4.53
C GLN A 32 -6.37 5.45 -5.26
N ARG A 33 -6.40 4.13 -5.02
CA ARG A 33 -7.46 3.25 -5.48
C ARG A 33 -7.87 2.27 -4.38
N VAL A 34 -9.15 1.91 -4.39
CA VAL A 34 -9.68 0.83 -3.58
C VAL A 34 -9.57 -0.47 -4.39
N SER A 35 -9.03 -1.52 -3.77
CA SER A 35 -8.88 -2.85 -4.37
C SER A 35 -9.55 -3.89 -3.48
N ALA A 36 -10.26 -4.82 -4.10
CA ALA A 36 -10.70 -6.04 -3.42
C ALA A 36 -9.56 -7.05 -3.38
N SER A 37 -9.45 -7.81 -2.29
CA SER A 37 -8.49 -8.91 -2.12
C SER A 37 -9.11 -10.01 -1.28
N THR A 38 -8.56 -11.21 -1.36
CA THR A 38 -8.95 -12.34 -0.50
C THR A 38 -7.72 -12.97 0.11
N HIS A 39 -7.76 -13.31 1.39
CA HIS A 39 -6.74 -14.13 2.04
C HIS A 39 -7.37 -15.30 2.79
N ALA A 40 -6.55 -16.32 3.04
CA ALA A 40 -6.95 -17.50 3.79
C ALA A 40 -6.03 -17.69 5.01
N GLU A 41 -6.64 -17.91 6.17
CA GLU A 41 -5.95 -18.32 7.39
C GLU A 41 -6.20 -19.80 7.63
N VAL A 42 -5.14 -20.52 8.01
CA VAL A 42 -5.19 -21.97 8.24
C VAL A 42 -4.88 -22.24 9.71
N SER A 43 -5.74 -23.02 10.35
CA SER A 43 -5.58 -23.44 11.75
C SER A 43 -6.11 -24.87 11.96
N GLY A 44 -5.90 -25.44 13.16
CA GLY A 44 -6.51 -26.72 13.52
C GLY A 44 -7.99 -26.56 13.91
N CYS A 45 -8.79 -27.60 13.67
CA CYS A 45 -10.15 -27.71 14.19
C CYS A 45 -10.47 -29.14 14.64
N GLN A 46 -11.60 -29.29 15.32
CA GLN A 46 -12.24 -30.57 15.59
C GLN A 46 -13.34 -30.77 14.55
N TYR A 47 -13.19 -31.79 13.71
CA TYR A 47 -14.13 -32.18 12.68
C TYR A 47 -15.16 -33.17 13.24
N GLY A 48 -16.43 -32.85 13.03
CA GLY A 48 -17.56 -33.69 13.43
C GLY A 48 -17.78 -33.78 14.94
N PRO A 49 -18.84 -34.48 15.37
CA PRO A 49 -19.22 -34.58 16.79
C PRO A 49 -18.23 -35.39 17.64
N THR A 50 -17.39 -36.20 16.99
CA THR A 50 -16.40 -37.08 17.64
C THR A 50 -15.04 -36.41 17.87
N GLY A 51 -14.86 -35.16 17.47
CA GLY A 51 -13.63 -34.42 17.74
C GLY A 51 -12.41 -34.87 16.92
N ILE A 52 -12.62 -35.37 15.70
CA ILE A 52 -11.53 -35.85 14.83
C ILE A 52 -10.64 -34.66 14.47
N PRO A 53 -9.31 -34.76 14.52
CA PRO A 53 -8.43 -33.70 14.05
C PRO A 53 -8.79 -33.28 12.62
N GLY A 54 -9.01 -31.99 12.43
CA GLY A 54 -9.36 -31.39 11.15
C GLY A 54 -8.51 -30.16 10.85
N ARG A 55 -8.59 -29.73 9.59
CA ARG A 55 -7.95 -28.51 9.08
C ARG A 55 -9.01 -27.44 8.90
N ARG A 56 -8.88 -26.34 9.63
CA ARG A 56 -9.73 -25.16 9.49
C ARG A 56 -9.15 -24.22 8.44
N THR A 57 -9.95 -23.83 7.47
CA THR A 57 -9.64 -22.75 6.52
C THR A 57 -10.65 -21.64 6.70
N ARG A 58 -10.17 -20.45 7.05
CA ARG A 58 -10.98 -19.23 7.11
C ARG A 58 -10.62 -18.35 5.94
N THR A 59 -11.59 -18.04 5.10
CA THR A 59 -11.42 -17.12 3.97
C THR A 59 -12.00 -15.77 4.33
N PHE A 60 -11.21 -14.73 4.10
CA PHE A 60 -11.61 -13.35 4.35
C PHE A 60 -11.63 -12.58 3.02
N ALA A 61 -12.63 -11.73 2.87
CA ALA A 61 -12.67 -10.70 1.84
C ALA A 61 -12.16 -9.39 2.45
N ASP A 62 -11.08 -8.87 1.88
CA ASP A 62 -10.45 -7.62 2.28
C ASP A 62 -10.80 -6.49 1.31
N VAL A 63 -10.89 -5.29 1.86
CA VAL A 63 -10.88 -4.04 1.10
C VAL A 63 -9.58 -3.33 1.41
N LEU A 64 -8.79 -3.08 0.37
CA LEU A 64 -7.47 -2.48 0.47
C LEU A 64 -7.48 -1.07 -0.13
N LEU A 65 -6.85 -0.11 0.55
CA LEU A 65 -6.46 1.16 -0.03
C LEU A 65 -5.04 1.03 -0.56
N VAL A 66 -4.88 1.16 -1.87
CA VAL A 66 -3.58 1.19 -2.54
C VAL A 66 -3.24 2.65 -2.81
N THR A 67 -2.17 3.13 -2.18
CA THR A 67 -1.62 4.47 -2.39
C THR A 67 -0.31 4.34 -3.15
N GLU A 68 -0.27 4.92 -4.34
CA GLU A 68 0.93 5.01 -5.17
C GLU A 68 1.45 6.45 -5.13
N THR A 69 2.67 6.63 -4.62
CA THR A 69 3.36 7.92 -4.59
C THR A 69 4.47 7.90 -5.61
N THR A 70 4.33 8.70 -6.66
CA THR A 70 5.36 8.90 -7.68
C THR A 70 6.12 10.17 -7.36
N THR A 71 7.43 10.06 -7.14
CA THR A 71 8.34 11.18 -6.91
C THR A 71 9.19 11.37 -8.16
N THR A 72 9.10 12.53 -8.78
CA THR A 72 9.97 12.93 -9.89
C THR A 72 10.96 13.98 -9.42
N ARG A 73 12.22 13.84 -9.83
CA ARG A 73 13.24 14.87 -9.68
C ARG A 73 13.66 15.36 -11.04
N GLN A 74 13.72 16.68 -11.17
CA GLN A 74 13.98 17.35 -12.42
C GLN A 74 14.91 18.53 -12.22
N HIS A 75 15.59 18.94 -13.28
CA HIS A 75 16.48 20.08 -13.23
C HIS A 75 15.68 21.40 -13.18
N GLY A 76 15.72 22.14 -12.08
CA GLY A 76 15.08 23.44 -11.92
C GLY A 76 13.56 23.34 -12.06
N ARG A 77 12.88 24.47 -12.31
CA ARG A 77 11.41 24.54 -12.35
C ARG A 77 10.79 24.00 -13.65
N HIS A 78 11.61 23.80 -14.70
CA HIS A 78 11.16 23.41 -16.05
C HIS A 78 12.18 22.55 -16.84
N GLY A 79 13.23 22.04 -16.20
CA GLY A 79 14.24 21.24 -16.88
C GLY A 79 13.89 19.75 -16.90
N ALA A 80 14.76 18.97 -17.54
CA ALA A 80 14.53 17.55 -17.77
C ALA A 80 14.40 16.76 -16.46
N VAL A 81 13.49 15.79 -16.46
CA VAL A 81 13.38 14.78 -15.41
C VAL A 81 14.59 13.85 -15.51
N PHE A 82 15.29 13.67 -14.40
CA PHE A 82 16.47 12.79 -14.34
C PHE A 82 16.27 11.58 -13.43
N ASP A 83 15.27 11.61 -12.55
CA ASP A 83 14.95 10.53 -11.63
C ASP A 83 13.43 10.47 -11.43
N THR A 84 12.88 9.27 -11.42
CA THR A 84 11.47 9.00 -11.14
C THR A 84 11.38 7.70 -10.38
N SER A 85 10.74 7.75 -9.22
CA SER A 85 10.49 6.57 -8.39
C SER A 85 9.02 6.50 -8.03
N THR A 86 8.48 5.29 -7.99
CA THR A 86 7.12 5.03 -7.54
C THR A 86 7.17 4.11 -6.34
N ALA A 87 6.63 4.58 -5.22
CA ALA A 87 6.44 3.79 -4.02
C ALA A 87 4.96 3.39 -3.91
N THR A 88 4.70 2.12 -3.64
CA THR A 88 3.35 1.62 -3.39
C THR A 88 3.21 1.28 -1.92
N ARG A 89 2.14 1.78 -1.29
CA ARG A 89 1.73 1.39 0.05
C ARG A 89 0.32 0.83 -0.01
N THR A 90 0.16 -0.35 0.57
CA THR A 90 -1.13 -1.03 0.68
C THR A 90 -1.56 -1.04 2.13
N GLU A 91 -2.78 -0.59 2.40
CA GLU A 91 -3.38 -0.58 3.72
C GLU A 91 -4.72 -1.31 3.69
N ARG A 92 -4.95 -2.19 4.67
CA ARG A 92 -6.22 -2.92 4.76
C ARG A 92 -7.24 -2.07 5.52
N LEU A 93 -8.26 -1.60 4.80
CA LEU A 93 -9.35 -0.80 5.37
C LEU A 93 -10.35 -1.67 6.13
N SER A 94 -10.67 -2.85 5.59
CA SER A 94 -11.56 -3.82 6.23
C SER A 94 -11.18 -5.25 5.88
N SER A 95 -11.50 -6.18 6.78
CA SER A 95 -11.44 -7.63 6.56
C SER A 95 -12.74 -8.24 7.08
N SER A 96 -13.39 -9.06 6.26
CA SER A 96 -14.65 -9.72 6.61
C SER A 96 -14.54 -11.22 6.37
N LEU A 97 -14.92 -12.02 7.37
CA LEU A 97 -14.96 -13.48 7.23
C LEU A 97 -16.09 -13.84 6.26
N VAL A 98 -15.75 -14.52 5.16
CA VAL A 98 -16.72 -14.95 4.13
C VAL A 98 -16.91 -16.46 4.09
N SER A 99 -15.91 -17.22 4.56
CA SER A 99 -16.01 -18.67 4.66
C SER A 99 -15.22 -19.19 5.85
N ASP A 100 -15.75 -20.20 6.52
CA ASP A 100 -15.09 -20.91 7.61
C ASP A 100 -15.42 -22.40 7.49
N VAL A 101 -14.43 -23.17 7.01
CA VAL A 101 -14.58 -24.58 6.72
C VAL A 101 -13.63 -25.37 7.60
N CYS A 102 -14.15 -26.40 8.26
CA CYS A 102 -13.34 -27.42 8.92
C CYS A 102 -13.43 -28.70 8.10
N ASP A 103 -12.31 -29.11 7.51
CA ASP A 103 -12.20 -30.34 6.72
C ASP A 103 -11.51 -31.43 7.53
N ARG A 104 -11.92 -32.68 7.30
CA ARG A 104 -11.23 -33.85 7.84
C ARG A 104 -9.86 -34.00 7.17
N ILE A 105 -8.82 -34.23 7.96
CA ILE A 105 -7.47 -34.58 7.49
C ILE A 105 -7.36 -36.10 7.34
#